data_AF-A0A1F6ES21-F1
#
_entry.id   AF-A0A1F6ES21-F1
#
_cell.length_a   1.000
_cell.length_b   1.000
_cell.length_c   1.000
_cell.angle_alpha   90.00
_cell.angle_beta   90.00
_cell.angle_gamma   90.00
#
_symmetry.space_group_name_H-M   'P 1'
#
loop_
_entity.id
_entity.type
_entity.pdbx_description
1 polymer ?
#
loop_
_entity_poly.entity_id
_entity_poly.type
_entity_poly.pdbx_seq_one_letter_code
_entity_poly.pdbx_strand_id
1 'polypeptide(L)'
;MTFAQFIGSGTTGVVGLLNVVVVPVIFALAFLVFVWGVVNYFVLNAGDEAKRAEGRAFVLWGLLGMVLLFSVWGFVNLLLSTLGVAPPAA
;
A
#
# COMPACT_ATOMS: atom_id res chain seq x y z
N MET A 1 18.21 -23.22 15.91
CA MET A 1 17.42 -22.08 15.41
C MET A 1 15.97 -22.34 15.83
N THR A 2 15.48 -21.67 16.87
CA THR A 2 14.13 -21.93 17.40
C THR A 2 13.07 -21.25 16.53
N PHE A 3 11.83 -21.74 16.57
CA PHE A 3 10.68 -21.10 15.90
C PHE A 3 10.59 -19.61 16.25
N ALA A 4 10.86 -19.23 17.50
CA ALA A 4 10.95 -17.84 17.95
C ALA A 4 11.98 -16.98 17.17
N GLN A 5 13.10 -17.55 16.71
CA GLN A 5 14.06 -16.86 15.84
C GLN A 5 13.61 -16.81 14.37
N PHE A 6 12.75 -17.71 13.93
CA PHE A 6 12.18 -17.71 12.57
C PHE A 6 11.12 -16.63 12.39
N ILE A 7 10.20 -16.51 13.36
CA ILE A 7 9.19 -15.44 13.39
C ILE A 7 9.78 -14.08 13.82
N GLY A 8 10.92 -14.08 14.51
CA GLY A 8 11.67 -12.88 14.85
C GLY A 8 11.11 -12.13 16.06
N SER A 9 11.85 -12.14 17.16
CA SER A 9 11.69 -11.15 18.21
C SER A 9 12.25 -9.80 17.72
N GLY A 10 11.47 -9.05 16.93
CA GLY A 10 11.84 -7.71 16.46
C GLY A 10 12.13 -7.61 14.96
N THR A 11 13.10 -6.77 14.58
CA THR A 11 13.42 -6.38 13.20
C THR A 11 14.24 -7.41 12.40
N THR A 12 14.69 -8.50 13.04
CA THR A 12 15.65 -9.46 12.48
C THR A 12 15.02 -10.76 11.95
N GLY A 13 13.72 -11.00 12.15
CA GLY A 13 13.03 -12.17 11.59
C GLY A 13 12.33 -11.91 10.26
N VAL A 14 11.79 -12.98 9.65
CA VAL A 14 11.09 -12.92 8.36
C VAL A 14 9.94 -11.90 8.40
N VAL A 15 9.22 -11.81 9.53
CA VAL A 15 8.12 -10.85 9.72
C VAL A 15 8.62 -9.40 9.79
N GLY A 16 9.77 -9.15 10.41
CA GLY A 16 10.39 -7.82 10.49
C GLY A 16 10.84 -7.31 9.12
N LEU A 17 11.41 -8.19 8.28
CA LEU A 17 11.81 -7.84 6.92
C LEU A 17 10.61 -7.52 6.03
N LEU A 18 9.53 -8.29 6.15
CA LEU A 18 8.28 -8.03 5.42
C LEU A 18 7.67 -6.67 5.79
N ASN A 19 7.68 -6.34 7.09
CA ASN A 19 7.11 -5.08 7.55
C ASN A 19 7.94 -3.86 7.12
N VAL A 20 9.27 -3.95 7.18
CA VAL A 20 10.16 -2.82 6.84
C VAL A 20 10.37 -2.64 5.34
N VAL A 21 10.30 -3.72 4.55
CA VAL A 21 10.64 -3.68 3.11
C VAL A 21 9.43 -3.92 2.23
N VAL A 22 8.67 -4.99 2.46
CA VAL A 22 7.60 -5.38 1.53
C VAL A 22 6.44 -4.39 1.56
N VAL A 23 6.06 -3.93 2.76
CA VAL A 23 4.96 -2.98 2.90
C VAL A 23 5.26 -1.65 2.20
N PRO A 24 6.37 -0.93 2.50
CA PRO A 24 6.67 0.33 1.81
C PRO A 24 6.83 0.17 0.31
N VAL A 25 7.41 -0.94 -0.15
CA VAL A 25 7.60 -1.21 -1.58
C VAL A 25 6.27 -1.40 -2.30
N ILE A 26 5.32 -2.13 -1.71
CA ILE A 26 3.97 -2.30 -2.30
C ILE A 26 3.26 -0.94 -2.38
N PHE A 27 3.36 -0.11 -1.34
CA PHE A 27 2.79 1.24 -1.36
C PHE A 27 3.44 2.11 -2.45
N ALA A 28 4.77 2.09 -2.56
CA ALA A 28 5.50 2.85 -3.57
C ALA A 28 5.13 2.41 -5.00
N LEU A 29 5.04 1.10 -5.25
CA LEU A 29 4.63 0.55 -6.54
C LEU A 29 3.17 0.89 -6.87
N ALA A 30 2.26 0.71 -5.91
CA ALA A 30 0.85 1.05 -6.09
C ALA A 30 0.68 2.55 -6.40
N PHE A 31 1.41 3.42 -5.70
CA PHE A 31 1.41 4.86 -5.94
C PHE A 31 1.97 5.21 -7.32
N LEU A 32 3.08 4.61 -7.73
CA LEU A 32 3.66 4.80 -9.08
C LEU A 32 2.68 4.39 -10.18
N VAL A 33 2.05 3.21 -10.06
CA VAL A 33 1.06 2.73 -11.03
C VAL A 33 -0.17 3.64 -11.06
N PHE A 34 -0.62 4.13 -9.90
CA PHE A 34 -1.73 5.07 -9.82
C PHE A 34 -1.41 6.39 -10.55
N VAL A 35 -0.25 7.00 -10.26
CA VAL A 35 0.19 8.24 -10.91
C VAL A 35 0.38 8.03 -12.41
N TRP A 36 1.01 6.92 -12.82
CA TRP A 36 1.20 6.58 -14.24
C TRP A 36 -0.14 6.43 -14.96
N GLY A 37 -1.11 5.73 -14.36
CA GLY A 37 -2.44 5.58 -14.93
C GLY A 37 -3.14 6.93 -15.09
N VAL A 38 -3.12 7.78 -14.05
CA VAL A 38 -3.70 9.13 -14.14
C VAL A 38 -3.07 9.93 -15.28
N VAL A 39 -1.74 9.98 -15.36
CA VAL A 39 -1.02 10.72 -16.41
C VAL A 39 -1.31 10.15 -17.79
N ASN A 40 -1.29 8.82 -17.95
CA ASN A 40 -1.56 8.18 -19.24
C ASN A 40 -2.99 8.44 -19.73
N TYR A 41 -3.99 8.28 -18.87
CA TYR A 41 -5.38 8.45 -19.27
C TYR A 41 -5.82 9.92 -19.38
N PHE A 42 -5.28 10.84 -18.54
CA PHE A 42 -5.70 12.25 -18.54
C PHE A 42 -4.81 13.19 -19.35
N VAL A 43 -3.49 12.93 -19.45
CA VAL A 43 -2.54 13.83 -20.12
C VAL A 43 -2.24 13.35 -21.54
N LEU A 44 -1.89 12.07 -21.71
CA LEU A 44 -1.49 11.53 -23.01
C LEU A 44 -2.68 11.23 -23.94
N ASN A 45 -3.82 10.83 -23.40
CA ASN A 45 -5.00 10.46 -24.18
C ASN A 45 -6.16 11.46 -24.02
N ALA A 46 -5.85 12.73 -23.72
CA ALA A 46 -6.84 13.77 -23.40
C ALA A 46 -7.87 14.03 -24.52
N GLY A 47 -7.52 13.77 -25.78
CA GLY A 47 -8.38 14.02 -26.95
C GLY A 47 -9.35 12.89 -27.30
N ASP A 48 -9.28 11.74 -26.64
CA ASP A 48 -10.04 10.54 -27.00
C ASP A 48 -11.10 10.21 -25.94
N GLU A 49 -12.38 10.47 -26.24
CA GLU A 49 -13.50 10.32 -25.30
C GLU A 49 -13.64 8.89 -24.76
N ALA A 50 -13.33 7.88 -25.58
CA ALA A 50 -13.39 6.48 -25.16
C ALA A 50 -12.37 6.18 -24.04
N LYS A 51 -11.15 6.68 -24.19
CA LYS A 51 -10.09 6.51 -23.20
C LYS A 51 -10.29 7.34 -21.95
N ARG A 52 -11.06 8.43 -22.01
CA ARG A 52 -11.46 9.19 -20.81
C ARG A 52 -12.49 8.44 -19.98
N ALA A 53 -13.41 7.72 -20.62
CA ALA A 53 -14.37 6.87 -19.91
C ALA A 53 -13.64 5.73 -19.17
N GLU A 54 -12.69 5.08 -19.83
CA GLU A 54 -11.84 4.05 -19.23
C GLU A 54 -10.94 4.62 -18.12
N GLY A 55 -10.34 5.79 -18.35
CA GLY A 55 -9.52 6.50 -17.36
C GLY A 55 -10.27 6.85 -16.09
N ARG A 56 -11.54 7.25 -16.18
CA ARG A 56 -12.39 7.49 -15.00
C ARG A 56 -12.60 6.21 -14.20
N ALA A 57 -12.89 5.10 -14.87
CA ALA A 57 -13.01 3.80 -14.21
C ALA A 57 -11.67 3.39 -13.56
N PHE A 58 -10.55 3.56 -14.26
CA PHE A 58 -9.22 3.26 -13.73
C PHE A 58 -8.90 4.08 -12.48
N VAL A 59 -9.16 5.38 -12.48
CA VAL A 59 -8.92 6.25 -11.32
C VAL A 59 -9.81 5.86 -10.15
N LEU A 60 -11.08 5.52 -10.38
CA LEU A 60 -11.97 5.05 -9.33
C LEU A 60 -11.48 3.74 -8.70
N TRP A 61 -11.08 2.76 -9.52
CA TRP A 61 -10.51 1.50 -9.05
C TRP A 61 -9.16 1.68 -8.36
N GLY A 62 -8.31 2.56 -8.88
CA GLY A 62 -7.02 2.91 -8.29
C GLY A 62 -7.17 3.61 -6.94
N LEU A 63 -8.11 4.55 -6.83
CA LEU A 63 -8.42 5.23 -5.58
C LEU A 63 -8.99 4.25 -4.54
N LEU A 64 -9.89 3.35 -4.95
CA LEU A 64 -10.41 2.30 -4.09
C LEU A 64 -9.28 1.39 -3.57
N GLY A 65 -8.35 1.00 -4.46
CA GLY A 65 -7.17 0.22 -4.10
C GLY A 65 -6.26 0.92 -3.10
N MET A 66 -6.01 2.22 -3.29
CA MET A 66 -5.24 3.03 -2.33
C MET A 66 -5.94 3.10 -0.98
N VAL A 67 -7.25 3.40 -0.96
CA VAL A 67 -8.03 3.46 0.29
C VAL A 67 -7.97 2.13 1.04
N LEU A 68 -8.06 1.00 0.35
CA LEU A 68 -7.94 -0.33 0.96
C LEU A 68 -6.54 -0.58 1.55
N LEU A 69 -5.47 -0.22 0.83
CA LEU A 69 -4.10 -0.33 1.34
C LEU A 69 -3.92 0.47 2.64
N PHE A 70 -4.37 1.72 2.66
CA PHE A 70 -4.32 2.56 3.86
C PHE A 70 -5.26 2.05 4.97
N SER A 71 -6.44 1.54 4.62
CA SER A 71 -7.42 1.01 5.58
C SER A 71 -6.88 -0.20 6.34
N VAL A 72 -6.25 -1.15 5.64
CA VAL A 72 -5.62 -2.33 6.27
C VAL A 72 -4.51 -1.90 7.22
N TRP A 73 -3.65 -0.97 6.82
CA TRP A 73 -2.56 -0.48 7.68
C TRP A 73 -3.03 0.36 8.87
N GLY A 74 -4.03 1.22 8.65
CA GLY A 74 -4.66 1.99 9.72
C GLY A 74 -5.34 1.08 10.73
N PHE A 75 -6.02 0.02 10.27
CA PHE A 75 -6.65 -0.98 11.12
C PHE A 75 -5.63 -1.81 11.90
N VAL A 76 -4.53 -2.23 11.26
CA VAL A 76 -3.41 -2.91 11.95
C VAL A 76 -2.83 -2.00 13.03
N ASN A 77 -2.58 -0.72 12.74
CA ASN A 77 -2.04 0.20 13.72
C ASN A 77 -3.01 0.44 14.89
N LEU A 78 -4.31 0.54 14.59
CA LEU A 78 -5.36 0.65 15.61
C LEU A 78 -5.37 -0.58 16.53
N LEU A 79 -5.31 -1.79 15.97
CA LEU A 79 -5.23 -3.04 16.73
C LEU A 79 -3.96 -3.13 17.57
N LEU A 80 -2.81 -2.75 17.02
CA LEU A 80 -1.55 -2.74 17.77
C LEU A 80 -1.60 -1.74 18.92
N SER A 81 -2.22 -0.57 18.69
CA SER A 81 -2.44 0.44 19.73
C SER A 81 -3.39 -0.01 20.82
N THR A 82 -4.47 -0.71 20.50
CA THR A 82 -5.42 -1.22 21.52
C THR A 82 -4.83 -2.37 22.33
N LEU A 83 -3.94 -3.17 21.72
CA LEU A 83 -3.24 -4.27 22.39
C LEU A 83 -2.00 -3.82 23.18
N GLY A 84 -1.66 -2.52 23.17
CA GLY A 84 -0.49 -1.98 23.86
C GLY A 84 0.86 -2.37 23.23
N VAL A 85 0.84 -2.82 21.97
CA VAL A 85 2.01 -3.21 21.16
C VAL A 85 2.22 -2.20 20.04
N ALA A 86 1.82 -0.94 20.26
CA ALA A 86 2.00 0.13 19.28
C ALA A 86 3.49 0.26 18.93
N PRO A 87 3.87 0.24 17.64
CA PRO A 87 5.20 0.69 17.24
C PRO A 87 5.38 2.11 17.78
N PRO A 88 6.57 2.48 18.33
CA PRO A 88 6.82 3.85 18.72
C PRO A 88 6.54 4.73 17.50
N ALA A 89 5.51 5.59 17.63
CA ALA A 89 5.18 6.56 16.61
C ALA A 89 6.47 7.33 16.32
N ALA A 90 6.87 7.34 15.06
CA ALA A 90 7.96 8.20 14.60
C ALA A 90 7.67 9.66 14.98
#